data_AF-A0A968MKR1-F1
#
_entry.id   AF-A0A968MKR1-F1
#
_cell.length_a   1.000
_cell.length_b   1.000
_cell.length_c   1.000
_cell.angle_alpha   90.00
_cell.angle_beta   90.00
_cell.angle_gamma   90.00
#
_symmetry.space_group_name_H-M   'P 1'
#
loop_
_entity.id
_entity.type
_entity.pdbx_description
1 polymer ?
#
loop_
_entity_poly.entity_id
_entity_poly.type
_entity_poly.pdbx_seq_one_letter_code
_entity_poly.pdbx_strand_id
1 'polypeptide(L)' 'MVRHFPFAAIAGQDEMKLALQIAATDPSVGGVLLFGDRGTGKSTAIRALSSLLPP' A
#
# COMPACT_ATOMS: atom_id res chain seq x y z
N MET A 1 7.19 14.91 12.65
CA MET A 1 7.13 13.47 12.33
C MET A 1 5.73 13.19 11.79
N VAL A 2 5.58 13.03 10.47
CA VAL A 2 4.27 12.73 9.88
C VAL A 2 3.93 11.29 10.25
N ARG A 3 2.88 11.07 11.04
CA ARG A 3 2.36 9.72 11.29
C ARG A 3 1.41 9.35 10.15
N HIS A 4 1.82 8.41 9.32
CA HIS A 4 0.90 7.76 8.38
C HIS A 4 0.00 6.78 9.13
N PHE A 5 -1.18 6.52 8.58
CA PHE A 5 -2.07 5.51 9.12
C PHE A 5 -1.39 4.13 9.05
N PRO A 6 -1.48 3.24 10.06
CA PRO A 6 -0.78 1.96 10.03
C PRO A 6 -1.28 1.05 8.91
N PHE A 7 -0.37 0.50 8.10
CA PHE A 7 -0.73 -0.37 6.96
C PHE A 7 -1.55 -1.59 7.40
N ALA A 8 -1.16 -2.21 8.53
CA ALA A 8 -1.85 -3.36 9.10
C ALA A 8 -3.28 -3.05 9.58
N ALA A 9 -3.60 -1.79 9.85
CA ALA A 9 -4.93 -1.38 10.32
C ALA A 9 -5.92 -1.09 9.16
N ILE A 10 -5.50 -1.22 7.90
CA ILE A 10 -6.36 -1.01 6.73
C ILE A 10 -7.29 -2.24 6.56
N ALA A 11 -8.59 -1.99 6.75
CA ALA A 11 -9.64 -3.01 6.66
C ALA A 11 -10.15 -3.22 5.23
N GLY A 12 -10.49 -4.46 4.88
CA GLY A 12 -11.25 -4.81 3.67
C GLY A 12 -10.54 -4.61 2.33
N GLN A 13 -9.21 -4.44 2.31
CA GLN A 13 -8.42 -4.17 1.10
C GLN A 13 -7.32 -5.22 0.90
N ASP A 14 -7.67 -6.49 1.08
CA ASP A 14 -6.69 -7.58 1.15
C ASP A 14 -5.96 -7.81 -0.18
N GLU A 15 -6.66 -7.77 -1.32
CA GLU A 15 -6.04 -7.88 -2.64
C GLU A 15 -5.05 -6.73 -2.91
N MET A 16 -5.44 -5.51 -2.57
CA MET A 16 -4.57 -4.35 -2.72
C MET A 16 -3.34 -4.45 -1.82
N LYS A 17 -3.52 -4.84 -0.55
CA LYS A 17 -2.40 -5.03 0.39
C LYS A 17 -1.45 -6.11 -0.13
N LEU A 18 -1.97 -7.23 -0.60
CA LEU A 18 -1.18 -8.32 -1.16
C LEU A 18 -0.40 -7.88 -2.40
N ALA A 19 -1.06 -7.22 -3.37
CA ALA A 19 -0.39 -6.74 -4.58
C ALA A 19 0.76 -5.77 -4.26
N LEU A 20 0.54 -4.84 -3.33
CA LEU A 20 1.57 -3.91 -2.87
C LEU A 20 2.73 -4.62 -2.14
N GLN A 21 2.43 -5.63 -1.31
CA GLN A 21 3.45 -6.43 -0.64
C GLN A 21 4.29 -7.25 -1.63
N ILE A 22 3.65 -7.83 -2.65
CA ILE A 22 4.34 -8.55 -3.73
C ILE A 22 5.29 -7.60 -4.46
N ALA A 23 4.80 -6.43 -4.90
CA ALA A 23 5.63 -5.46 -5.61
C ALA A 23 6.76 -4.86 -4.75
N ALA A 24 6.57 -4.78 -3.43
CA ALA A 24 7.64 -4.38 -2.50
C ALA A 24 8.67 -5.49 -2.26
N THR A 25 8.28 -6.76 -2.43
CA THR A 25 9.16 -7.93 -2.23
C THR A 25 9.94 -8.27 -3.49
N ASP A 26 9.30 -8.22 -4.65
CA ASP A 26 9.90 -8.55 -5.95
C ASP A 26 9.69 -7.38 -6.95
N PRO A 27 10.71 -6.53 -7.14
CA PRO A 27 10.64 -5.42 -8.09
C PRO A 27 10.46 -5.85 -9.56
N SER A 28 10.74 -7.12 -9.91
CA SER A 28 10.60 -7.61 -11.30
C SER A 28 9.14 -7.67 -11.77
N VAL A 29 8.19 -7.64 -10.84
CA VAL A 29 6.75 -7.48 -11.09
C VAL A 29 6.44 -6.11 -11.74
N GLY A 30 7.35 -5.14 -11.65
CA GLY A 30 7.27 -3.84 -12.30
C GLY A 30 6.43 -2.82 -11.54
N GLY A 31 5.17 -3.13 -11.25
CA GLY A 31 4.30 -2.24 -10.48
C GLY A 31 2.85 -2.70 -10.37
N VAL A 32 2.06 -1.96 -9.59
CA VAL A 32 0.65 -2.27 -9.32
C VAL A 32 -0.23 -1.12 -9.78
N LEU A 33 -1.21 -1.41 -10.65
CA LEU A 33 -2.25 -0.46 -11.05
C LEU A 33 -3.49 -0.66 -10.16
N LEU A 34 -3.81 0.36 -9.35
CA LEU A 34 -4.93 0.31 -8.40
C LEU A 34 -6.13 1.11 -8.89
N PHE A 35 -7.24 0.42 -9.17
CA PHE A 35 -8.52 1.03 -9.53
C PHE A 35 -9.42 1.28 -8.30
N GLY A 36 -10.38 2.19 -8.46
CA GLY A 36 -11.45 2.45 -7.49
C GLY A 36 -11.73 3.93 -7.31
N ASP A 37 -12.81 4.25 -6.61
CA ASP A 37 -13.32 5.61 -6.47
C ASP A 37 -12.45 6.53 -5.59
N ARG A 38 -12.70 7.83 -5.67
CA ARG A 38 -12.11 8.78 -4.72
C ARG A 38 -12.57 8.43 -3.31
N GLY A 39 -11.63 8.47 -2.35
CA GLY A 39 -11.93 8.18 -0.94
C GLY A 39 -11.70 6.72 -0.52
N THR A 40 -11.38 5.81 -1.44
CA THR A 40 -11.11 4.40 -1.10
C THR A 40 -9.75 4.15 -0.41
N GLY A 41 -8.97 5.19 -0.07
CA GLY A 41 -7.73 5.03 0.69
C GLY A 41 -6.50 4.54 -0.08
N LYS A 42 -6.53 4.49 -1.42
CA LYS A 42 -5.38 4.07 -2.27
C LYS A 42 -4.06 4.76 -1.91
N SER A 43 -4.05 6.09 -1.82
CA SER A 43 -2.86 6.86 -1.47
C SER A 43 -2.47 6.74 0.00
N THR A 44 -3.43 6.48 0.89
CA THR A 44 -3.18 6.17 2.29
C THR A 44 -2.40 4.86 2.42
N ALA A 45 -2.80 3.83 1.70
CA ALA A 45 -2.13 2.52 1.74
C ALA A 45 -0.69 2.57 1.23
N ILE A 46 -0.44 3.26 0.12
CA ILE A 46 0.92 3.42 -0.44
C ILE A 46 1.84 4.15 0.56
N ARG A 47 1.38 5.25 1.17
CA ARG A 47 2.15 5.99 2.17
C ARG A 47 2.38 5.19 3.44
N ALA A 48 1.37 4.42 3.87
CA ALA A 48 1.47 3.53 5.01
C ALA A 48 2.52 2.44 4.77
N LEU A 49 2.51 1.79 3.60
CA LEU A 49 3.51 0.78 3.25
C LEU A 49 4.91 1.39 3.17
N SER A 50 5.07 2.53 2.51
CA SER A 50 6.36 3.24 2.42
C SER A 50 6.94 3.56 3.79
N SER A 51 6.11 3.83 4.80
CA SER A 51 6.59 4.09 6.16
C SER A 51 7.10 2.85 6.92
N LEU A 52 6.86 1.64 6.39
CA LEU A 52 7.35 0.38 6.95
C LEU A 52 8.64 -0.11 6.29
N LEU A 53 8.97 0.39 5.10
CA LEU A 53 10.16 -0.03 4.37
C LEU A 53 11.40 0.69 4.92
N PRO A 54 12.57 0.03 4.95
CA PRO A 54 13.84 0.67 5.23
C PRO A 54 14.12 1.81 4.23
N PRO A 55 14.91 2.83 4.62
CA PRO A 55 15.34 3.90 3.72
C PRO A 55 16.23 3.39 2.58
#